data_AF-A0AAV2CLQ6-F1
#
_entry.id   AF-A0AAV2CLQ6-F1
#
_cell.length_a   1.000
_cell.length_b   1.000
_cell.length_c   1.000
_cell.angle_alpha   90.00
_cell.angle_beta   90.00
_cell.angle_gamma   90.00
#
_symmetry.space_group_name_H-M   'P 1'
#
loop_
_entity.id
_entity.type
_entity.pdbx_description
1 polymer ?
#
loop_
_entity_poly.entity_id
_entity_poly.type
_entity_poly.pdbx_seq_one_letter_code
_entity_poly.pdbx_strand_id
1 'polypeptide(L)'
;MIGRSKKVVFQHLQERVRSKLTNWKSRYFSDAGKEILIKSTAQAQATYAMSVFRIPEGIIDDLHKLMANYWWGQKRSERRIHWKIWEKLCKRKEEGGMGFRDLRIFNKAMLAKQLWNLHTRPDSLVARLIKAKYHPRTTILEAKVGWRPSYIWRSLMWAQDLLKAGCRWRIGSGEEVRIWGDRWVPNLENYEVFSYCPFLEWDARVSSLIDQDSRTWRQDLLEIIFTPEERQAILAIPLSSNRDKDVLCWMDTKNGKYTVKSGYFFEQKREEEEAGNDISNRVEFCWKKLWKVRMPGKLKTFIWKAAHDILPVGAKISRKVRNLGDECLNCGLKETLKHCLVDCSWNSRIWSKTPLAEMFYKAEGLTCKQWLAQIINSYPDKEVAQLCSLLWFFWKDRNNFLFNKKFLDEWQVFPRADEFIHCFLEVQGKNKPSPRTRLRSACKWKKPPIGVFKLNTDAGISNERKVGLGCILRDWEGKEVFAASRRLNVNWSPDIAEGMAILYGIRLVKEKGIGPIVVESDCKRVIEKLKQEEICRTELGTICSDILKEAEELDIREWSFAFREAYNAAHMLAHLVSEFEENRFECNGLPLMVADVVALEASDS
;
A
#
# COMPACT_ATOMS: atom_id res chain seq x y z
N MET A 1 28.86 -15.93 -21.99
CA MET A 1 29.48 -15.88 -20.63
C MET A 1 29.75 -14.42 -20.30
N ILE A 2 29.30 -13.88 -19.16
CA ILE A 2 29.55 -12.46 -18.81
C ILE A 2 31.03 -12.32 -18.46
N GLY A 3 31.82 -11.72 -19.36
CA GLY A 3 33.26 -11.49 -19.19
C GLY A 3 33.59 -10.32 -18.26
N ARG A 4 34.86 -9.88 -18.26
CA ARG A 4 35.36 -8.78 -17.41
C ARG A 4 34.64 -7.44 -17.67
N SER A 5 34.26 -7.15 -18.93
CA SER A 5 33.57 -5.91 -19.29
C SER A 5 32.05 -6.03 -19.18
N LYS A 6 31.54 -5.83 -17.97
CA LYS A 6 30.09 -5.87 -17.67
C LYS A 6 29.30 -4.79 -18.42
N LYS A 7 29.90 -3.61 -18.67
CA LYS A 7 29.24 -2.49 -19.36
C LYS A 7 28.89 -2.83 -20.82
N VAL A 8 29.80 -3.50 -21.54
CA VAL A 8 29.58 -3.89 -22.94
C VAL A 8 28.40 -4.84 -23.08
N VAL A 9 28.25 -5.78 -22.13
CA VAL A 9 27.14 -6.75 -22.15
C VAL A 9 25.77 -6.06 -22.02
N PHE A 10 25.68 -4.96 -21.26
CA PHE A 10 24.41 -4.26 -21.05
C PHE A 10 24.21 -3.03 -21.95
N GLN A 11 25.17 -2.72 -22.81
CA GLN A 11 25.09 -1.57 -23.72
C GLN A 11 23.90 -1.66 -24.68
N HIS A 12 23.52 -2.87 -25.09
CA HIS A 12 22.34 -3.10 -25.93
C HIS A 12 21.05 -2.56 -25.28
N LEU A 13 20.96 -2.49 -23.94
CA LEU A 13 19.79 -1.94 -23.24
C LEU A 13 19.69 -0.44 -23.47
N GLN A 14 20.82 0.26 -23.41
CA GLN A 14 20.87 1.69 -23.71
C GLN A 14 20.48 1.96 -25.16
N GLU A 15 20.99 1.16 -26.10
CA GLU A 15 20.70 1.29 -27.53
C GLU A 15 19.22 1.08 -27.83
N ARG A 16 18.59 0.06 -27.23
CA ARG A 16 17.14 -0.18 -27.38
C ARG A 16 16.30 0.98 -26.84
N VAL A 17 16.61 1.46 -25.63
CA VAL A 17 15.89 2.58 -25.03
C VAL A 17 16.11 3.85 -25.85
N ARG A 18 17.35 4.13 -26.27
CA ARG A 18 17.69 5.27 -27.13
C ARG A 18 16.96 5.20 -28.47
N SER A 19 16.95 4.05 -29.14
CA SER A 19 16.23 3.84 -30.41
C SER A 19 14.73 4.13 -30.27
N LYS A 20 14.08 3.62 -29.22
CA LYS A 20 12.66 3.90 -28.97
C LYS A 20 12.39 5.39 -28.69
N LEU A 21 13.17 6.00 -27.81
CA LEU A 21 13.00 7.42 -27.46
C LEU A 21 13.30 8.37 -28.63
N THR A 22 14.24 8.01 -29.51
CA THR A 22 14.58 8.79 -30.71
C THR A 22 13.54 8.64 -31.83
N ASN A 23 12.90 7.47 -31.93
CA ASN A 23 11.81 7.22 -32.88
C ASN A 23 10.52 7.95 -32.48
N TRP A 24 10.28 8.17 -31.19
CA TRP A 24 9.16 8.98 -30.75
C TRP A 24 9.44 10.46 -30.95
N LYS A 25 8.72 11.08 -31.89
CA LYS A 25 8.75 12.52 -32.09
C LYS A 25 8.07 13.20 -30.89
N SER A 26 8.87 13.60 -29.89
CA SER A 26 8.43 14.26 -28.65
C SER A 26 7.61 15.54 -28.86
N ARG A 27 7.62 16.10 -30.08
CA ARG A 27 6.80 17.24 -30.53
C ARG A 27 5.30 16.97 -30.52
N TYR A 28 4.87 15.73 -30.79
CA TYR A 28 3.43 15.41 -30.94
C TYR A 28 2.77 14.94 -29.65
N PHE A 29 3.55 14.69 -28.60
CA PHE A 29 3.04 14.20 -27.34
C PHE A 29 2.93 15.32 -26.31
N SER A 30 1.78 15.37 -25.64
CA SER A 30 1.64 16.12 -24.40
C SER A 30 2.57 15.54 -23.32
N ASP A 31 2.87 16.33 -22.28
CA ASP A 31 3.67 15.84 -21.14
C ASP A 31 3.04 14.59 -20.51
N ALA A 32 1.71 14.53 -20.40
CA ALA A 32 1.01 13.33 -19.95
C ALA A 32 1.24 12.12 -20.87
N GLY A 33 1.28 12.33 -22.20
CA GLY A 33 1.62 11.28 -23.16
C GLY A 33 3.07 10.79 -23.03
N LYS A 34 4.02 11.71 -22.81
CA LYS A 34 5.43 11.34 -22.55
C LYS A 34 5.57 10.53 -21.26
N GLU A 35 4.80 10.87 -20.23
CA GLU A 35 4.82 10.15 -18.94
C GLU A 35 4.44 8.68 -19.16
N ILE A 36 3.35 8.46 -19.89
CA ILE A 36 2.85 7.12 -20.22
C ILE A 36 3.91 6.33 -20.99
N LEU A 37 4.49 6.91 -22.03
CA LEU A 37 5.52 6.25 -22.84
C LEU A 37 6.72 5.84 -21.99
N ILE A 38 7.28 6.74 -21.18
CA ILE A 38 8.42 6.41 -20.32
C ILE A 38 8.09 5.19 -19.45
N LYS A 39 6.92 5.18 -18.79
CA LYS A 39 6.53 4.12 -17.86
C LYS A 39 6.22 2.79 -18.54
N SER A 40 5.43 2.80 -19.60
CA SER A 40 4.94 1.57 -20.23
C SER A 40 5.96 0.92 -21.15
N THR A 41 6.91 1.69 -21.70
CA THR A 41 7.81 1.19 -22.74
C THR A 41 9.28 1.33 -22.38
N ALA A 42 9.76 2.53 -22.03
CA ALA A 42 11.19 2.76 -21.77
C ALA A 42 11.66 2.03 -20.50
N GLN A 43 10.93 2.18 -19.38
CA GLN A 43 11.24 1.50 -18.12
C GLN A 43 11.02 -0.02 -18.19
N ALA A 44 10.13 -0.46 -19.08
CA ALA A 44 9.86 -1.88 -19.28
C ALA A 44 11.04 -2.62 -19.97
N GLN A 45 11.81 -1.97 -20.85
CA GLN A 45 12.86 -2.61 -21.67
C GLN A 45 13.90 -3.38 -20.84
N ALA A 46 14.29 -2.86 -19.69
CA ALA A 46 15.32 -3.47 -18.86
C ALA A 46 14.75 -4.50 -17.85
N THR A 47 13.42 -4.70 -17.80
CA THR A 47 12.77 -5.49 -16.73
C THR A 47 13.27 -6.94 -16.69
N TYR A 48 13.41 -7.59 -17.85
CA TYR A 48 13.94 -8.95 -17.92
C TYR A 48 15.39 -9.02 -17.43
N ALA A 49 16.25 -8.13 -17.92
CA ALA A 49 17.66 -8.09 -17.49
C ALA A 49 17.81 -7.79 -16.00
N MET A 50 17.03 -6.83 -15.47
CA MET A 50 16.98 -6.49 -14.05
C MET A 50 16.44 -7.61 -13.16
N SER A 51 15.68 -8.56 -13.71
CA SER A 51 15.19 -9.71 -12.95
C SER A 51 16.28 -10.75 -12.66
N VAL A 52 17.36 -10.77 -13.44
CA VAL A 52 18.42 -11.79 -13.36
C VAL A 52 19.76 -11.20 -12.93
N PHE A 53 20.03 -9.96 -13.32
CA PHE A 53 21.33 -9.32 -13.15
C PHE A 53 21.22 -7.99 -12.40
N ARG A 54 22.22 -7.70 -11.58
CA ARG A 54 22.51 -6.34 -11.12
C ARG A 54 23.08 -5.58 -12.31
N ILE A 55 22.37 -4.57 -12.80
CA ILE A 55 22.86 -3.73 -13.89
C ILE A 55 23.93 -2.78 -13.32
N PRO A 56 25.07 -2.58 -14.00
CA PRO A 56 26.08 -1.62 -13.56
C PRO A 56 25.50 -0.21 -13.44
N GLU A 57 25.86 0.51 -12.37
CA GLU A 57 25.31 1.84 -12.05
C GLU A 57 25.46 2.83 -13.20
N GLY A 58 26.63 2.89 -13.85
CA GLY A 58 26.80 3.78 -15.00
C GLY A 58 25.81 3.52 -16.15
N ILE A 59 25.38 2.27 -16.36
CA ILE A 59 24.35 1.97 -17.37
C ILE A 59 22.98 2.51 -16.92
N ILE A 60 22.65 2.36 -15.63
CA ILE A 60 21.42 2.89 -15.04
C ILE A 60 21.39 4.42 -15.14
N ASP A 61 22.50 5.08 -14.79
CA ASP A 61 22.61 6.54 -14.84
C ASP A 61 22.43 7.06 -16.27
N ASP A 62 22.99 6.37 -17.26
CA ASP A 62 22.80 6.70 -18.67
C ASP A 62 21.34 6.50 -19.12
N LEU A 63 20.67 5.44 -18.64
CA LEU A 63 19.23 5.24 -18.90
C LEU A 63 18.38 6.35 -18.26
N HIS A 64 18.69 6.74 -17.01
CA HIS A 64 18.05 7.87 -16.33
C HIS A 64 18.26 9.17 -17.11
N LYS A 65 19.48 9.44 -17.60
CA LYS A 65 19.77 10.61 -18.45
C LYS A 65 18.95 10.59 -19.75
N LEU A 66 18.87 9.45 -20.43
CA LEU A 66 18.06 9.32 -21.65
C LEU A 66 16.57 9.60 -21.39
N MET A 67 16.01 9.05 -20.32
CA MET A 67 14.62 9.28 -19.96
C MET A 67 14.37 10.72 -19.51
N ALA A 68 15.28 11.32 -18.75
CA ALA A 68 15.22 12.72 -18.35
C ALA A 68 15.27 13.67 -19.55
N ASN A 69 16.20 13.43 -20.49
CA ASN A 69 16.31 14.21 -21.72
C ASN A 69 15.05 14.10 -22.57
N TYR A 70 14.42 12.92 -22.65
CA TYR A 70 13.16 12.75 -23.36
C TYR A 70 11.99 13.46 -22.66
N TRP A 71 11.91 13.36 -21.33
CA TRP A 71 10.89 14.02 -20.52
C TRP A 71 10.92 15.55 -20.68
N TRP A 72 12.11 16.15 -20.57
CA TRP A 72 12.29 17.60 -20.67
C TRP A 72 12.45 18.10 -22.12
N GLY A 73 12.70 17.22 -23.09
CA GLY A 73 12.93 17.55 -24.50
C GLY A 73 11.65 17.61 -25.37
N GLN A 74 11.69 18.40 -26.45
CA GLN A 74 10.57 18.54 -27.42
C GLN A 74 10.96 18.33 -28.89
N LYS A 75 12.24 18.51 -29.24
CA LYS A 75 12.81 18.25 -30.57
C LYS A 75 14.05 17.35 -30.44
N ARG A 76 14.46 16.69 -31.52
CA ARG A 76 15.71 15.89 -31.53
C ARG A 76 16.90 16.82 -31.24
N SER A 77 17.74 16.42 -30.28
CA SER A 77 19.08 16.97 -30.02
C SER A 77 19.21 18.36 -29.36
N GLU A 78 18.15 18.98 -28.84
CA GLU A 78 18.30 20.24 -28.07
C GLU A 78 18.62 19.96 -26.59
N ARG A 79 19.69 20.59 -26.05
CA ARG A 79 19.92 20.66 -24.59
C ARG A 79 18.82 21.51 -23.97
N ARG A 80 18.09 20.97 -22.98
CA ARG A 80 17.04 21.70 -22.26
C ARG A 80 17.28 21.74 -20.78
N ILE A 81 16.69 22.75 -20.15
CA ILE A 81 16.75 22.95 -18.71
C ILE A 81 15.98 21.82 -18.02
N HIS A 82 16.69 21.03 -17.22
CA HIS A 82 16.07 20.09 -16.30
C HIS A 82 15.61 20.89 -15.08
N TRP A 83 14.30 21.08 -14.95
CA TRP A 83 13.73 21.90 -13.88
C TRP A 83 13.68 21.17 -12.53
N LYS A 84 13.75 19.84 -12.55
CA LYS A 84 13.73 18.99 -11.35
C LYS A 84 14.61 17.75 -11.59
N ILE A 85 15.34 17.35 -10.56
CA ILE A 85 16.23 16.18 -10.58
C ILE A 85 15.40 14.89 -10.77
N TRP A 86 15.96 13.93 -11.51
CA TRP A 86 15.28 12.68 -11.90
C TRP A 86 14.80 11.85 -10.70
N GLU A 87 15.62 11.72 -9.66
CA GLU A 87 15.26 11.02 -8.41
C GLU A 87 13.98 11.58 -7.78
N LYS A 88 13.83 12.92 -7.74
CA LYS A 88 12.61 13.57 -7.25
C LYS A 88 11.40 13.36 -8.17
N LEU A 89 11.59 12.96 -9.43
CA LEU A 89 10.50 12.53 -10.32
C LEU A 89 10.11 11.06 -10.06
N CYS A 90 11.01 10.27 -9.48
CA CYS A 90 10.79 8.86 -9.17
C CYS A 90 10.00 8.61 -7.88
N LYS A 91 9.81 9.65 -7.04
CA LYS A 91 8.87 9.60 -5.91
C LYS A 91 7.43 9.30 -6.36
N ARG A 92 6.60 8.81 -5.44
CA ARG A 92 5.19 8.54 -5.75
C ARG A 92 4.49 9.82 -6.15
N LYS A 93 3.45 9.69 -6.97
CA LYS A 93 2.55 10.82 -7.28
C LYS A 93 1.95 11.41 -6.01
N GLU A 94 1.68 10.57 -5.02
CA GLU A 94 1.14 10.93 -3.70
C GLU A 94 2.13 11.71 -2.82
N GLU A 95 3.43 11.62 -3.11
CA GLU A 95 4.53 12.34 -2.43
C GLU A 95 5.06 13.51 -3.29
N GLY A 96 4.38 13.82 -4.40
CA GLY A 96 4.77 14.91 -5.29
C GLY A 96 5.83 14.57 -6.34
N GLY A 97 6.14 13.29 -6.55
CA GLY A 97 6.87 12.85 -7.73
C GLY A 97 5.96 12.67 -8.96
N MET A 98 6.53 12.19 -10.06
CA MET A 98 5.78 11.79 -11.26
C MET A 98 5.48 10.29 -11.27
N GLY A 99 6.00 9.52 -10.30
CA GLY A 99 5.86 8.07 -10.22
C GLY A 99 6.64 7.32 -11.30
N PHE A 100 7.72 7.91 -11.83
CA PHE A 100 8.72 7.12 -12.56
C PHE A 100 9.41 6.15 -11.60
N ARG A 101 9.92 5.02 -12.11
CA ARG A 101 10.74 4.13 -11.28
C ARG A 101 12.19 4.56 -11.26
N ASP A 102 12.79 4.59 -10.07
CA ASP A 102 14.23 4.49 -9.97
C ASP A 102 14.64 3.07 -10.42
N LEU A 103 15.55 2.97 -11.38
CA LEU A 103 15.92 1.68 -11.95
C LEU A 103 16.90 0.92 -11.04
N ARG A 104 17.64 1.62 -10.17
CA ARG A 104 18.54 1.03 -9.17
C ARG A 104 17.74 0.27 -8.12
N ILE A 105 16.81 0.98 -7.49
CA ILE A 105 15.90 0.42 -6.48
C ILE A 105 15.01 -0.67 -7.10
N PHE A 106 14.49 -0.43 -8.31
CA PHE A 106 13.67 -1.41 -9.02
C PHE A 106 14.45 -2.67 -9.39
N ASN A 107 15.72 -2.56 -9.79
CA ASN A 107 16.57 -3.72 -10.03
C ASN A 107 16.79 -4.55 -8.76
N LYS A 108 17.05 -3.89 -7.62
CA LYS A 108 17.19 -4.57 -6.32
C LYS A 108 15.90 -5.29 -5.94
N ALA A 109 14.76 -4.63 -6.05
CA ALA A 109 13.45 -5.22 -5.75
C ALA A 109 13.08 -6.41 -6.65
N MET A 110 13.48 -6.38 -7.93
CA MET A 110 13.29 -7.50 -8.86
C MET A 110 14.17 -8.70 -8.50
N LEU A 111 15.42 -8.48 -8.11
CA LEU A 111 16.34 -9.54 -7.66
C LEU A 111 15.89 -10.15 -6.32
N ALA A 112 15.41 -9.32 -5.40
CA ALA A 112 14.79 -9.78 -4.15
C ALA A 112 13.55 -10.64 -4.42
N LYS A 113 12.76 -10.36 -5.47
CA LYS A 113 11.65 -11.26 -5.87
C LYS A 113 12.15 -12.65 -6.26
N GLN A 114 13.30 -12.74 -6.93
CA GLN A 114 13.87 -14.04 -7.29
C GLN A 114 14.36 -14.78 -6.04
N LEU A 115 15.09 -14.11 -5.14
CA LEU A 115 15.47 -14.71 -3.86
C LEU A 115 14.26 -15.22 -3.07
N TRP A 116 13.18 -14.43 -3.01
CA TRP A 116 11.93 -14.83 -2.40
C TRP A 116 11.35 -16.10 -3.05
N ASN A 117 11.35 -16.17 -4.38
CA ASN A 117 10.87 -17.35 -5.10
C ASN A 117 11.76 -18.58 -4.82
N LEU A 118 13.08 -18.42 -4.73
CA LEU A 118 14.02 -19.50 -4.39
C LEU A 118 13.80 -20.03 -2.98
N HIS A 119 13.48 -19.14 -2.03
CA HIS A 119 13.13 -19.53 -0.67
C HIS A 119 11.77 -20.26 -0.61
N THR A 120 10.76 -19.68 -1.23
CA THR A 120 9.36 -20.14 -1.10
C THR A 120 8.98 -21.32 -1.99
N ARG A 121 9.81 -21.65 -2.99
CA ARG A 121 9.62 -22.81 -3.89
C ARG A 121 10.90 -23.65 -3.99
N PRO A 122 11.29 -24.32 -2.89
CA PRO A 122 12.54 -25.07 -2.81
C PRO A 122 12.63 -26.23 -3.82
N ASP A 123 11.48 -26.80 -4.23
CA ASP A 123 11.43 -27.96 -5.14
C ASP A 123 11.70 -27.61 -6.61
N SER A 124 11.64 -26.32 -6.94
CA SER A 124 11.95 -25.86 -8.29
C SER A 124 13.38 -26.24 -8.69
N LEU A 125 13.57 -26.63 -9.96
CA LEU A 125 14.89 -27.04 -10.47
C LEU A 125 15.97 -25.98 -10.21
N VAL A 126 15.62 -24.70 -10.37
CA VAL A 126 16.54 -23.58 -10.15
C VAL A 126 16.90 -23.46 -8.66
N ALA A 127 15.96 -23.62 -7.75
CA ALA A 127 16.24 -23.59 -6.31
C ALA A 127 17.14 -24.75 -5.89
N ARG A 128 16.86 -25.97 -6.35
CA ARG A 128 17.70 -27.14 -6.09
C ARG A 128 19.13 -26.97 -6.62
N LEU A 129 19.28 -26.46 -7.85
CA LEU A 129 20.59 -26.20 -8.46
C LEU A 129 21.37 -25.12 -7.70
N ILE A 130 20.72 -24.00 -7.36
CA ILE A 130 21.36 -22.90 -6.63
C ILE A 130 21.77 -23.34 -5.22
N LYS A 131 20.92 -24.08 -4.52
CA LYS A 131 21.22 -24.64 -3.20
C LYS A 131 22.43 -25.55 -3.26
N ALA A 132 22.44 -26.53 -4.17
CA ALA A 132 23.54 -27.48 -4.33
C ALA A 132 24.87 -26.78 -4.65
N LYS A 133 24.85 -25.74 -5.50
CA LYS A 133 26.07 -25.07 -5.97
C LYS A 133 26.63 -24.02 -5.00
N TYR A 134 25.78 -23.21 -4.39
CA TYR A 134 26.23 -22.01 -3.66
C TYR A 134 26.01 -22.05 -2.16
N HIS A 135 24.98 -22.77 -1.68
CA HIS A 135 24.64 -22.80 -0.26
C HIS A 135 24.09 -24.17 0.19
N PRO A 136 24.89 -25.24 0.10
CA PRO A 136 24.40 -26.60 0.33
C PRO A 136 23.93 -26.84 1.77
N ARG A 137 24.54 -26.15 2.75
CA ARG A 137 24.30 -26.36 4.18
C ARG A 137 23.54 -25.21 4.87
N THR A 138 23.28 -24.11 4.17
CA THR A 138 22.69 -22.91 4.79
C THR A 138 21.41 -22.51 4.07
N THR A 139 20.59 -21.68 4.74
CA THR A 139 19.45 -21.05 4.10
C THR A 139 19.90 -20.00 3.08
N ILE A 140 18.99 -19.61 2.18
CA ILE A 140 19.28 -18.56 1.18
C ILE A 140 19.53 -17.19 1.83
N LEU A 141 18.97 -16.94 3.02
CA LEU A 141 19.19 -15.71 3.76
C LEU A 141 20.55 -15.72 4.46
N GLU A 142 21.04 -16.87 4.92
CA GLU A 142 22.38 -16.97 5.53
C GLU A 142 23.50 -17.12 4.50
N ALA A 143 23.14 -17.41 3.26
CA ALA A 143 24.09 -17.68 2.19
C ALA A 143 25.06 -16.50 1.99
N LYS A 144 26.34 -16.83 1.78
CA LYS A 144 27.41 -15.86 1.51
C LYS A 144 27.80 -15.91 0.03
N VAL A 145 28.45 -14.84 -0.44
CA VAL A 145 28.88 -14.74 -1.85
C VAL A 145 29.90 -15.84 -2.22
N GLY A 146 30.80 -16.21 -1.31
CA GLY A 146 31.83 -17.23 -1.55
C GLY A 146 32.96 -16.76 -2.49
N TRP A 147 33.92 -17.65 -2.79
CA TRP A 147 35.17 -17.32 -3.48
C TRP A 147 35.05 -17.19 -5.01
N ARG A 148 34.30 -18.10 -5.68
CA ARG A 148 34.10 -18.09 -7.15
C ARG A 148 32.63 -17.98 -7.56
N PRO A 149 31.94 -16.89 -7.19
CA PRO A 149 30.53 -16.75 -7.52
C PRO A 149 30.32 -16.39 -9.00
N SER A 150 29.24 -16.93 -9.57
CA SER A 150 28.73 -16.41 -10.85
C SER A 150 28.23 -14.99 -10.69
N TYR A 151 28.12 -14.26 -11.81
CA TYR A 151 27.56 -12.91 -11.80
C TYR A 151 26.09 -12.88 -11.33
N ILE A 152 25.32 -13.92 -11.68
CA ILE A 152 23.93 -14.07 -11.22
C ILE A 152 23.91 -14.20 -9.70
N TRP A 153 24.76 -15.05 -9.13
CA TRP A 153 24.82 -15.23 -7.67
C TRP A 153 25.21 -13.94 -6.96
N ARG A 154 26.24 -13.22 -7.44
CA ARG A 154 26.58 -11.89 -6.90
C ARG A 154 25.41 -10.90 -6.99
N SER A 155 24.64 -10.96 -8.07
CA SER A 155 23.47 -10.09 -8.26
C SER A 155 22.37 -10.41 -7.26
N LEU A 156 22.08 -11.70 -7.05
CA LEU A 156 21.10 -12.15 -6.07
C LEU A 156 21.53 -11.76 -4.65
N MET A 157 22.77 -12.05 -4.26
CA MET A 157 23.29 -11.69 -2.92
C MET A 157 23.26 -10.19 -2.64
N TRP A 158 23.40 -9.33 -3.66
CA TRP A 158 23.24 -7.89 -3.49
C TRP A 158 21.83 -7.46 -3.07
N ALA A 159 20.79 -8.25 -3.34
CA ALA A 159 19.42 -7.96 -2.94
C ALA A 159 18.96 -8.76 -1.69
N GLN A 160 19.87 -9.53 -1.07
CA GLN A 160 19.55 -10.35 0.09
C GLN A 160 19.27 -9.51 1.34
N ASP A 161 19.98 -8.40 1.50
CA ASP A 161 19.81 -7.44 2.60
C ASP A 161 18.40 -6.82 2.62
N LEU A 162 17.81 -6.56 1.44
CA LEU A 162 16.44 -6.06 1.32
C LEU A 162 15.45 -7.06 1.91
N LEU A 163 15.59 -8.35 1.60
CA LEU A 163 14.73 -9.38 2.19
C LEU A 163 14.97 -9.56 3.68
N LYS A 164 16.22 -9.58 4.14
CA LYS A 164 16.53 -9.65 5.57
C LYS A 164 15.89 -8.50 6.36
N ALA A 165 15.93 -7.30 5.79
CA ALA A 165 15.37 -6.13 6.44
C ALA A 165 13.82 -6.11 6.42
N GLY A 166 13.19 -6.56 5.33
CA GLY A 166 11.73 -6.47 5.16
C GLY A 166 10.94 -7.76 5.46
N CYS A 167 11.62 -8.86 5.80
CA CYS A 167 10.99 -10.10 6.23
C CYS A 167 11.01 -10.28 7.74
N ARG A 168 10.03 -11.03 8.23
CA ARG A 168 9.99 -11.61 9.57
C ARG A 168 9.51 -13.06 9.49
N TRP A 169 9.84 -13.86 10.48
CA TRP A 169 9.34 -15.21 10.65
C TRP A 169 7.96 -15.19 11.31
N ARG A 170 7.07 -16.03 10.81
CA ARG A 170 5.83 -16.43 11.46
C ARG A 170 6.09 -17.77 12.13
N ILE A 171 5.94 -17.81 13.44
CA ILE A 171 6.17 -19.02 14.24
C ILE A 171 5.09 -20.06 13.97
N GLY A 172 5.52 -21.28 13.68
CA GLY A 172 4.73 -22.50 13.70
C GLY A 172 5.31 -23.43 14.76
N SER A 173 6.23 -24.32 14.36
CA SER A 173 6.99 -25.23 15.24
C SER A 173 8.00 -24.50 16.14
N GLY A 174 8.62 -23.42 15.65
CA GLY A 174 9.69 -22.69 16.30
C GLY A 174 11.09 -23.32 16.15
N GLU A 175 11.22 -24.41 15.41
CA GLU A 175 12.48 -25.16 15.22
C GLU A 175 13.46 -24.46 14.27
N GLU A 176 12.97 -23.72 13.27
CA GLU A 176 13.83 -23.06 12.27
C GLU A 176 14.27 -21.66 12.69
N VAL A 177 13.65 -21.09 13.75
CA VAL A 177 13.81 -19.69 14.15
C VAL A 177 14.63 -19.60 15.44
N ARG A 178 15.68 -18.78 15.44
CA ARG A 178 16.44 -18.49 16.67
C ARG A 178 15.72 -17.45 17.50
N ILE A 179 15.87 -17.55 18.82
CA ILE A 179 15.33 -16.56 19.75
C ILE A 179 15.99 -15.20 19.48
N TRP A 180 17.31 -15.20 19.32
CA TRP A 180 18.12 -14.01 19.08
C TRP A 180 18.60 -13.88 17.63
N GLY A 181 18.61 -12.65 17.13
CA GLY A 181 19.12 -12.28 15.80
C GLY A 181 18.17 -12.56 14.63
N ASP A 182 17.10 -13.33 14.82
CA ASP A 182 16.03 -13.49 13.84
C ASP A 182 14.83 -12.61 14.22
N ARG A 183 14.14 -12.08 13.20
CA ARG A 183 12.94 -11.23 13.36
C ARG A 183 11.70 -12.08 13.44
N TRP A 184 11.03 -12.17 14.57
CA TRP A 184 9.86 -13.06 14.70
C TRP A 184 8.73 -12.53 15.58
N VAL A 185 8.98 -11.53 16.44
CA VAL A 185 7.96 -11.02 17.36
C VAL A 185 7.23 -9.82 16.74
N PRO A 186 5.92 -9.91 16.47
CA PRO A 186 5.12 -8.76 16.00
C PRO A 186 5.02 -7.67 17.07
N ASN A 187 4.82 -6.42 16.62
CA ASN A 187 4.58 -5.25 17.49
C ASN A 187 5.77 -4.76 18.34
N LEU A 188 6.95 -5.40 18.24
CA LEU A 188 8.20 -4.85 18.75
C LEU A 188 8.88 -3.96 17.71
N GLU A 189 9.70 -3.03 18.19
CA GLU A 189 10.59 -2.27 17.33
C GLU A 189 11.54 -3.23 16.61
N ASN A 190 11.62 -3.11 15.28
CA ASN A 190 12.40 -4.01 14.41
C ASN A 190 12.02 -5.50 14.41
N TYR A 191 10.98 -5.92 15.14
CA TYR A 191 10.53 -7.31 15.26
C TYR A 191 11.56 -8.26 15.90
N GLU A 192 12.54 -7.71 16.60
CA GLU A 192 13.63 -8.43 17.27
C GLU A 192 13.47 -8.31 18.78
N VAL A 193 13.97 -9.32 19.49
CA VAL A 193 14.06 -9.31 20.95
C VAL A 193 15.48 -8.89 21.33
N PHE A 194 15.60 -7.99 22.30
CA PHE A 194 16.89 -7.50 22.80
C PHE A 194 17.27 -8.07 24.16
N SER A 195 16.31 -8.64 24.92
CA SER A 195 16.61 -9.26 26.21
C SER A 195 17.60 -10.41 26.06
N TYR A 196 18.56 -10.49 26.97
CA TYR A 196 19.60 -11.52 26.97
C TYR A 196 19.43 -12.46 28.16
N CYS A 197 19.56 -13.77 27.91
CA CYS A 197 19.56 -14.80 28.96
C CYS A 197 20.94 -15.46 29.02
N PRO A 198 21.67 -15.40 30.16
CA PRO A 198 22.97 -16.05 30.30
C PRO A 198 22.93 -17.58 30.26
N PHE A 199 21.76 -18.19 30.48
CA PHE A 199 21.60 -19.64 30.63
C PHE A 199 21.26 -20.38 29.33
N LEU A 200 20.99 -19.64 28.26
CA LEU A 200 20.63 -20.19 26.95
C LEU A 200 21.71 -19.82 25.93
N GLU A 201 22.08 -20.78 25.08
CA GLU A 201 23.03 -20.54 23.99
C GLU A 201 22.45 -19.56 22.97
N TRP A 202 23.31 -18.77 22.31
CA TRP A 202 22.88 -17.74 21.35
C TRP A 202 22.08 -18.29 20.15
N ASP A 203 22.25 -19.57 19.82
CA ASP A 203 21.53 -20.27 18.75
C ASP A 203 20.28 -21.03 19.24
N ALA A 204 19.86 -20.82 20.49
CA ALA A 204 18.62 -21.40 21.02
C ALA A 204 17.42 -21.04 20.13
N ARG A 205 16.52 -22.02 19.97
CA ARG A 205 15.37 -21.95 19.07
C ARG A 205 14.11 -21.54 19.81
N VAL A 206 13.18 -20.91 19.09
CA VAL A 206 11.88 -20.50 19.63
C VAL A 206 11.07 -21.72 20.11
N SER A 207 11.32 -22.91 19.54
CA SER A 207 10.71 -24.16 19.99
C SER A 207 10.97 -24.49 21.47
N SER A 208 12.06 -24.00 22.08
CA SER A 208 12.34 -24.17 23.51
C SER A 208 11.41 -23.36 24.42
N LEU A 209 10.80 -22.30 23.89
CA LEU A 209 9.83 -21.46 24.59
C LEU A 209 8.39 -22.00 24.49
N ILE A 210 8.19 -23.02 23.64
CA ILE A 210 6.88 -23.61 23.36
C ILE A 210 6.79 -24.95 24.07
N ASP A 211 5.70 -25.16 24.80
CA ASP A 211 5.33 -26.49 25.26
C ASP A 211 4.77 -27.29 24.06
N GLN A 212 5.43 -28.41 23.75
CA GLN A 212 5.12 -29.21 22.57
C GLN A 212 3.84 -30.06 22.71
N ASP A 213 3.40 -30.28 23.95
CA ASP A 213 2.20 -31.07 24.24
C ASP A 213 0.97 -30.17 24.28
N SER A 214 1.00 -29.11 25.09
CA SER A 214 -0.11 -28.16 25.20
C SER A 214 -0.18 -27.14 24.06
N ARG A 215 0.91 -26.99 23.28
CA ARG A 215 1.07 -25.96 22.23
C ARG A 215 0.83 -24.54 22.75
N THR A 216 1.23 -24.31 23.99
CA THR A 216 1.19 -22.99 24.64
C THR A 216 2.60 -22.47 24.90
N TRP A 217 2.71 -21.15 25.11
CA TRP A 217 3.96 -20.54 25.52
C TRP A 217 4.27 -20.88 26.98
N ARG A 218 5.52 -21.25 27.28
CA ARG A 218 6.00 -21.50 28.64
C ARG A 218 6.17 -20.18 29.39
N GLN A 219 5.12 -19.74 30.06
CA GLN A 219 5.07 -18.44 30.74
C GLN A 219 6.23 -18.26 31.73
N ASP A 220 6.54 -19.29 32.51
CA ASP A 220 7.64 -19.28 33.50
C ASP A 220 8.99 -18.91 32.86
N LEU A 221 9.29 -19.47 31.67
CA LEU A 221 10.52 -19.15 30.95
C LEU A 221 10.45 -17.73 30.35
N LEU A 222 9.29 -17.32 29.86
CA LEU A 222 9.14 -15.98 29.29
C LEU A 222 9.33 -14.89 30.35
N GLU A 223 8.91 -15.12 31.60
CA GLU A 223 9.09 -14.19 32.71
C GLU A 223 10.55 -14.02 33.13
N ILE A 224 11.35 -15.09 33.01
CA ILE A 224 12.78 -15.05 33.34
C ILE A 224 13.60 -14.39 32.23
N ILE A 225 13.23 -14.62 30.97
CA ILE A 225 14.08 -14.27 29.81
C ILE A 225 13.78 -12.87 29.26
N PHE A 226 12.52 -12.44 29.24
CA PHE A 226 12.08 -11.28 28.46
C PHE A 226 11.56 -10.13 29.31
N THR A 227 11.69 -8.90 28.81
CA THR A 227 11.02 -7.74 29.43
C THR A 227 9.50 -7.90 29.41
N PRO A 228 8.75 -7.20 30.28
CA PRO A 228 7.29 -7.25 30.28
C PRO A 228 6.66 -6.91 28.91
N GLU A 229 7.28 -5.98 28.16
CA GLU A 229 6.83 -5.54 26.83
C GLU A 229 7.01 -6.65 25.78
N GLU A 230 8.20 -7.25 25.74
CA GLU A 230 8.52 -8.37 24.85
C GLU A 230 7.66 -9.60 25.16
N ARG A 231 7.53 -9.94 26.45
CA ARG A 231 6.67 -11.03 26.92
C ARG A 231 5.23 -10.85 26.45
N GLN A 232 4.66 -9.65 26.61
CA GLN A 232 3.30 -9.38 26.17
C GLN A 232 3.15 -9.51 24.64
N ALA A 233 4.16 -9.08 23.88
CA ALA A 233 4.17 -9.22 22.43
C ALA A 233 4.28 -10.70 22.00
N ILE A 234 5.10 -11.50 22.67
CA ILE A 234 5.27 -12.95 22.41
C ILE A 234 3.98 -13.71 22.73
N LEU A 235 3.38 -13.46 23.91
CA LEU A 235 2.12 -14.10 24.32
C LEU A 235 0.95 -13.78 23.38
N ALA A 236 1.00 -12.63 22.68
CA ALA A 236 0.00 -12.27 21.69
C ALA A 236 0.12 -13.07 20.38
N ILE A 237 1.20 -13.81 20.14
CA ILE A 237 1.37 -14.62 18.92
C ILE A 237 0.52 -15.89 19.03
N PRO A 238 -0.46 -16.10 18.13
CA PRO A 238 -1.25 -17.32 18.12
C PRO A 238 -0.41 -18.49 17.62
N LEU A 239 -0.29 -19.54 18.44
CA LEU A 239 0.38 -20.79 18.07
C LEU A 239 -0.62 -21.75 17.42
N SER A 240 -0.23 -22.36 16.31
CA SER A 240 -1.02 -23.41 15.67
C SER A 240 -1.02 -24.68 16.51
N SER A 241 -2.17 -25.36 16.52
CA SER A 241 -2.30 -26.74 16.99
C SER A 241 -1.64 -27.75 16.03
N ASN A 242 -1.38 -27.36 14.77
CA ASN A 242 -1.02 -28.29 13.68
C ASN A 242 0.47 -28.56 13.49
N ARG A 243 1.33 -28.09 14.41
CA ARG A 243 2.80 -28.19 14.28
C ARG A 243 3.29 -27.78 12.88
N ASP A 244 2.65 -26.76 12.31
CA ASP A 244 3.02 -26.20 11.02
C ASP A 244 4.49 -25.75 11.03
N LYS A 245 5.16 -25.82 9.88
CA LYS A 245 6.51 -25.29 9.74
C LYS A 245 6.54 -23.77 9.91
N ASP A 246 7.67 -23.26 10.39
CA ASP A 246 7.93 -21.83 10.43
C ASP A 246 7.94 -21.24 9.01
N VAL A 247 7.35 -20.06 8.83
CA VAL A 247 7.19 -19.46 7.50
C VAL A 247 7.73 -18.04 7.48
N LEU A 248 8.59 -17.75 6.50
CA LEU A 248 9.03 -16.39 6.23
C LEU A 248 7.89 -15.55 5.64
N CYS A 249 7.65 -14.38 6.23
CA CYS A 249 6.59 -13.44 5.90
C CYS A 249 7.16 -12.08 5.49
N TRP A 250 6.63 -11.49 4.42
CA TRP A 250 6.96 -10.12 4.00
C TRP A 250 6.04 -9.09 4.68
N MET A 251 6.62 -8.12 5.37
CA MET A 251 5.90 -7.25 6.31
C MET A 251 4.97 -6.22 5.62
N ASP A 252 5.38 -5.64 4.48
CA ASP A 252 4.58 -4.60 3.79
C ASP A 252 3.36 -5.12 3.01
N THR A 253 2.99 -6.39 3.17
CA THR A 253 1.84 -6.99 2.47
C THR A 253 0.92 -7.74 3.41
N LYS A 254 -0.38 -7.54 3.26
CA LYS A 254 -1.41 -8.17 4.13
C LYS A 254 -1.45 -9.70 4.08
N ASN A 255 -0.96 -10.31 3.00
CA ASN A 255 -0.89 -11.78 2.84
C ASN A 255 0.50 -12.35 3.15
N GLY A 256 1.47 -11.50 3.50
CA GLY A 256 2.85 -11.90 3.77
C GLY A 256 3.65 -12.32 2.53
N LYS A 257 3.16 -12.06 1.31
CA LYS A 257 3.85 -12.42 0.06
C LYS A 257 4.61 -11.20 -0.48
N TYR A 258 5.91 -11.36 -0.67
CA TYR A 258 6.72 -10.33 -1.32
C TYR A 258 6.22 -10.01 -2.75
N THR A 259 6.05 -8.72 -3.04
CA THR A 259 5.84 -8.21 -4.40
C THR A 259 6.94 -7.24 -4.76
N VAL A 260 7.29 -7.13 -6.05
CA VAL A 260 8.30 -6.15 -6.50
C VAL A 260 7.87 -4.72 -6.13
N LYS A 261 6.56 -4.44 -6.18
CA LYS A 261 6.01 -3.14 -5.81
C LYS A 261 6.25 -2.83 -4.32
N SER A 262 5.96 -3.77 -3.43
CA SER A 262 6.18 -3.58 -1.99
C SER A 262 7.67 -3.44 -1.67
N GLY A 263 8.52 -4.33 -2.20
CA GLY A 263 9.97 -4.24 -1.97
C GLY A 263 10.62 -2.99 -2.53
N TYR A 264 10.16 -2.49 -3.69
CA TYR A 264 10.64 -1.22 -4.24
C TYR A 264 10.39 -0.05 -3.28
N PHE A 265 9.19 0.02 -2.69
CA PHE A 265 8.85 1.12 -1.81
C PHE A 265 9.46 1.00 -0.42
N PHE A 266 9.63 -0.24 0.06
CA PHE A 266 10.38 -0.51 1.28
C PHE A 266 11.82 0.03 1.16
N GLU A 267 12.51 -0.33 0.08
CA GLU A 267 13.88 0.12 -0.16
C GLU A 267 13.98 1.64 -0.39
N GLN A 268 13.02 2.22 -1.11
CA GLN A 268 12.95 3.67 -1.30
C GLN A 268 12.80 4.42 0.02
N LYS A 269 11.94 3.91 0.93
CA LYS A 269 11.78 4.50 2.26
C LYS A 269 13.07 4.42 3.07
N ARG A 270 13.76 3.27 3.02
CA ARG A 270 15.03 3.05 3.71
C ARG A 270 16.14 4.01 3.24
N GLU A 271 16.30 4.19 1.92
CA GLU A 271 17.27 5.17 1.38
C GLU A 271 16.93 6.62 1.78
N GLU A 272 15.64 6.96 1.93
CA GLU A 272 15.22 8.30 2.36
C GLU A 272 15.49 8.56 3.85
N GLU A 273 15.30 7.54 4.71
CA GLU A 273 15.62 7.57 6.14
C GLU A 273 17.14 7.68 6.37
N GLU A 274 17.93 6.89 5.65
CA GLU A 274 19.41 6.96 5.69
C GLU A 274 19.94 8.33 5.22
N ALA A 275 19.24 8.98 4.29
CA ALA A 275 19.59 10.31 3.81
C ALA A 275 19.20 11.46 4.77
N GLY A 276 18.61 11.16 5.94
CA GLY A 276 18.27 12.15 6.96
C GLY A 276 17.20 13.16 6.54
N ASN A 277 16.36 12.82 5.55
CA ASN A 277 15.26 13.69 5.12
C ASN A 277 14.07 13.54 6.07
N ASP A 278 14.20 14.03 7.30
CA ASP A 278 13.09 14.08 8.24
C ASP A 278 12.02 15.07 7.75
N ILE A 279 10.80 14.57 7.53
CA ILE A 279 9.65 15.36 7.05
C ILE A 279 8.85 15.79 8.27
N SER A 280 9.43 16.66 9.10
CA SER A 280 8.67 17.37 10.11
C SER A 280 8.24 18.75 9.59
N ASN A 281 6.94 19.02 9.68
CA ASN A 281 6.31 20.35 9.63
C ASN A 281 6.50 21.22 8.38
N ARG A 282 6.23 20.70 7.18
CA ARG A 282 5.86 21.55 6.03
C ARG A 282 4.41 21.33 5.67
N VAL A 283 3.65 22.42 5.51
CA VAL A 283 2.26 22.39 4.99
C VAL A 283 2.20 21.43 3.80
N GLU A 284 1.59 20.27 4.04
CA GLU A 284 1.69 19.15 3.10
C GLU A 284 0.68 19.38 1.97
N PHE A 285 1.22 19.65 0.78
CA PHE A 285 0.40 19.71 -0.41
C PHE A 285 -0.23 18.33 -0.63
N CYS A 286 -1.56 18.21 -0.58
CA CYS A 286 -2.23 16.91 -0.73
C CYS A 286 -2.21 16.47 -2.20
N TRP A 287 -1.11 15.84 -2.61
CA TRP A 287 -0.97 15.32 -3.96
C TRP A 287 -2.03 14.25 -4.28
N LYS A 288 -2.41 13.44 -3.29
CA LYS A 288 -3.47 12.43 -3.42
C LYS A 288 -4.77 13.06 -3.93
N LYS A 289 -5.17 14.22 -3.39
CA LYS A 289 -6.38 14.91 -3.84
C LYS A 289 -6.22 15.42 -5.27
N LEU A 290 -5.14 16.16 -5.58
CA LEU A 290 -4.86 16.66 -6.94
C LEU A 290 -4.97 15.56 -8.02
N TRP A 291 -4.38 14.39 -7.77
CA TRP A 291 -4.41 13.30 -8.74
C TRP A 291 -5.77 12.60 -8.84
N LYS A 292 -6.60 12.63 -7.79
CA LYS A 292 -7.97 12.07 -7.78
C LYS A 292 -8.99 12.98 -8.47
N VAL A 293 -8.84 14.31 -8.41
CA VAL A 293 -9.78 15.25 -9.04
C VAL A 293 -10.00 14.91 -10.51
N ARG A 294 -11.25 14.93 -10.97
CA ARG A 294 -11.62 14.63 -12.36
C ARG A 294 -11.31 15.83 -13.25
N MET A 295 -10.13 15.84 -13.83
CA MET A 295 -9.71 16.85 -14.80
C MET A 295 -8.72 16.25 -15.81
N PRO A 296 -8.52 16.88 -16.98
CA PRO A 296 -7.54 16.43 -17.97
C PRO A 296 -6.13 16.30 -17.38
N GLY A 297 -5.40 15.24 -17.76
CA GLY A 297 -4.05 14.98 -17.25
C GLY A 297 -3.03 16.11 -17.50
N LYS A 298 -3.23 16.91 -18.56
CA LYS A 298 -2.42 18.11 -18.84
C LYS A 298 -2.54 19.15 -17.72
N LEU A 299 -3.73 19.35 -17.15
CA LEU A 299 -3.96 20.31 -16.07
C LEU A 299 -3.30 19.83 -14.78
N LYS A 300 -3.45 18.53 -14.45
CA LYS A 300 -2.77 17.94 -13.29
C LYS A 300 -1.25 18.11 -13.36
N THR A 301 -0.68 17.85 -14.54
CA THR A 301 0.76 18.00 -14.77
C THR A 301 1.20 19.46 -14.68
N PHE A 302 0.39 20.39 -15.18
CA PHE A 302 0.63 21.82 -15.07
C PHE A 302 0.62 22.30 -13.61
N ILE A 303 -0.41 21.95 -12.84
CA ILE A 303 -0.51 22.30 -11.42
C ILE A 303 0.59 21.64 -10.62
N TRP A 304 0.98 20.41 -10.94
CA TRP A 304 2.15 19.77 -10.36
C TRP A 304 3.44 20.58 -10.63
N LYS A 305 3.63 21.10 -11.86
CA LYS A 305 4.75 21.99 -12.18
C LYS A 305 4.67 23.33 -11.43
N ALA A 306 3.48 23.89 -11.25
CA ALA A 306 3.28 25.11 -10.48
C ALA A 306 3.60 24.90 -8.98
N ALA A 307 3.07 23.84 -8.38
CA ALA A 307 3.28 23.51 -6.97
C ALA A 307 4.74 23.16 -6.61
N HIS A 308 5.52 22.65 -7.58
CA HIS A 308 6.97 22.47 -7.43
C HIS A 308 7.80 23.70 -7.78
N ASP A 309 7.14 24.80 -8.17
CA ASP A 309 7.78 26.03 -8.61
C ASP A 309 8.79 25.77 -9.75
N ILE A 310 8.39 24.99 -10.76
CA ILE A 310 9.23 24.63 -11.92
C ILE A 310 8.69 25.10 -13.27
N LEU A 311 7.68 25.96 -13.27
CA LEU A 311 7.24 26.63 -14.49
C LEU A 311 8.25 27.70 -14.94
N PRO A 312 8.49 27.82 -16.26
CA PRO A 312 9.49 28.71 -16.84
C PRO A 312 8.97 30.15 -16.88
N VAL A 313 9.00 30.84 -15.74
CA VAL A 313 8.65 32.26 -15.60
C VAL A 313 9.90 33.14 -15.75
N GLY A 314 9.74 34.41 -16.13
CA GLY A 314 10.83 35.36 -16.38
C GLY A 314 11.88 35.36 -15.27
N ALA A 315 11.47 35.48 -14.01
CA ALA A 315 12.38 35.49 -12.86
C ALA A 315 13.24 34.21 -12.69
N LYS A 316 12.83 33.08 -13.28
CA LYS A 316 13.61 31.82 -13.25
C LYS A 316 14.39 31.59 -14.52
N ILE A 317 13.84 31.99 -15.66
CA ILE A 317 14.52 31.86 -16.94
C ILE A 317 15.75 32.77 -16.95
N SER A 318 15.63 34.02 -16.48
CA SER A 318 16.74 34.99 -16.42
C SER A 318 17.93 34.47 -15.59
N ARG A 319 17.68 33.66 -14.56
CA ARG A 319 18.72 33.00 -13.76
C ARG A 319 19.48 31.89 -14.50
N LYS A 320 18.88 31.30 -15.55
CA LYS A 320 19.41 30.14 -16.27
C LYS A 320 19.86 30.45 -17.70
N VAL A 321 19.35 31.53 -18.28
CA VAL A 321 19.60 31.97 -19.66
C VAL A 321 19.98 33.44 -19.62
N ARG A 322 21.17 33.76 -20.13
CA ARG A 322 21.67 35.15 -20.20
C ARG A 322 20.83 35.98 -21.18
N ASN A 323 20.69 37.28 -20.92
CA ASN A 323 20.03 38.27 -21.78
C ASN A 323 18.50 38.13 -21.94
N LEU A 324 17.81 37.54 -20.95
CA LEU A 324 16.35 37.57 -20.88
C LEU A 324 15.89 38.39 -19.68
N GLY A 325 14.96 39.33 -19.93
CA GLY A 325 14.34 40.14 -18.88
C GLY A 325 13.52 39.28 -17.91
N ASP A 326 13.42 39.73 -16.66
CA ASP A 326 12.58 39.12 -15.63
C ASP A 326 11.25 39.84 -15.42
N GLU A 327 10.88 40.75 -16.31
CA GLU A 327 9.67 41.56 -16.25
C GLU A 327 8.48 40.89 -16.95
N CYS A 328 7.29 41.13 -16.39
CA CYS A 328 6.02 40.68 -16.92
C CYS A 328 5.63 41.54 -18.10
N LEU A 329 5.38 40.92 -19.26
CA LEU A 329 5.02 41.64 -20.47
C LEU A 329 3.66 42.35 -20.41
N ASN A 330 2.82 42.04 -19.41
CA ASN A 330 1.51 42.67 -19.25
C ASN A 330 1.56 43.93 -18.39
N CYS A 331 2.36 43.95 -17.32
CA CYS A 331 2.33 45.03 -16.33
C CYS A 331 3.71 45.58 -15.94
N GLY A 332 4.79 45.10 -16.54
CA GLY A 332 6.16 45.56 -16.29
C GLY A 332 6.79 45.14 -14.96
N LEU A 333 6.04 44.52 -14.04
CA LEU A 333 6.55 44.05 -12.75
C LEU A 333 7.32 42.74 -12.88
N LYS A 334 8.13 42.39 -11.89
CA LYS A 334 8.89 41.14 -11.87
C LYS A 334 8.00 39.89 -12.00
N GLU A 335 8.26 39.09 -13.03
CA GLU A 335 7.51 37.90 -13.41
C GLU A 335 7.86 36.69 -12.54
N THR A 336 7.27 36.63 -11.35
CA THR A 336 7.28 35.46 -10.47
C THR A 336 6.13 34.49 -10.81
N LEU A 337 6.17 33.26 -10.30
CA LEU A 337 5.08 32.30 -10.52
C LEU A 337 3.74 32.79 -9.96
N LYS A 338 3.75 33.33 -8.73
CA LYS A 338 2.56 33.90 -8.11
C LYS A 338 2.04 35.08 -8.94
N HIS A 339 2.95 35.93 -9.42
CA HIS A 339 2.60 37.02 -10.31
C HIS A 339 1.94 36.54 -11.62
N CYS A 340 2.52 35.57 -12.32
CA CYS A 340 1.97 35.04 -13.58
C CYS A 340 0.57 34.44 -13.47
N LEU A 341 0.21 33.90 -12.29
CA LEU A 341 -1.02 33.14 -12.09
C LEU A 341 -2.08 33.89 -11.30
N VAL A 342 -1.65 34.81 -10.43
CA VAL A 342 -2.49 35.47 -9.43
C VAL A 342 -2.30 36.98 -9.51
N ASP A 343 -1.13 37.51 -9.14
CA ASP A 343 -0.97 38.94 -8.82
C ASP A 343 -0.90 39.88 -10.03
N CYS A 344 -0.78 39.37 -11.25
CA CYS A 344 -0.72 40.21 -12.45
C CYS A 344 -2.01 41.03 -12.60
N SER A 345 -1.88 42.34 -12.82
CA SER A 345 -3.02 43.27 -12.94
C SER A 345 -4.05 42.81 -13.97
N TRP A 346 -3.60 42.20 -15.07
CA TRP A 346 -4.47 41.58 -16.08
C TRP A 346 -5.28 40.42 -15.51
N ASN A 347 -4.64 39.48 -14.81
CA ASN A 347 -5.32 38.32 -14.22
C ASN A 347 -6.26 38.74 -13.09
N SER A 348 -5.86 39.72 -12.27
CA SER A 348 -6.69 40.25 -11.17
C SER A 348 -8.02 40.81 -11.65
N ARG A 349 -8.06 41.45 -12.83
CA ARG A 349 -9.31 41.91 -13.47
C ARG A 349 -10.23 40.77 -13.89
N ILE A 350 -9.66 39.62 -14.27
CA ILE A 350 -10.43 38.44 -14.64
C ILE A 350 -10.95 37.77 -13.36
N TRP A 351 -10.10 37.58 -12.34
CA TRP A 351 -10.46 37.00 -11.06
C TRP A 351 -11.68 37.65 -10.41
N SER A 352 -11.71 39.00 -10.38
CA SER A 352 -12.82 39.77 -9.77
C SER A 352 -14.16 39.59 -10.48
N LYS A 353 -14.15 39.09 -11.73
CA LYS A 353 -15.35 38.83 -12.55
C LYS A 353 -15.75 37.35 -12.54
N THR A 354 -15.04 36.48 -11.81
CA THR A 354 -15.33 35.04 -11.75
C THR A 354 -16.04 34.65 -10.45
N PRO A 355 -16.84 33.56 -10.45
CA PRO A 355 -17.38 32.97 -9.23
C PRO A 355 -16.28 32.41 -8.28
N LEU A 356 -15.01 32.39 -8.71
CA LEU A 356 -13.87 31.91 -7.94
C LEU A 356 -13.14 33.05 -7.20
N ALA A 357 -13.69 34.28 -7.18
CA ALA A 357 -13.05 35.44 -6.58
C ALA A 357 -12.66 35.23 -5.10
N GLU A 358 -13.45 34.49 -4.32
CA GLU A 358 -13.13 34.17 -2.92
C GLU A 358 -11.79 33.41 -2.79
N MET A 359 -11.50 32.51 -3.73
CA MET A 359 -10.24 31.76 -3.76
C MET A 359 -9.03 32.67 -4.05
N PHE A 360 -9.25 33.76 -4.80
CA PHE A 360 -8.22 34.75 -5.11
C PHE A 360 -7.87 35.60 -3.88
N TYR A 361 -8.86 36.09 -3.13
CA TYR A 361 -8.60 36.89 -1.93
C TYR A 361 -7.79 36.10 -0.88
N LYS A 362 -7.98 34.78 -0.80
CA LYS A 362 -7.19 33.89 0.07
C LYS A 362 -5.73 33.72 -0.36
N ALA A 363 -5.31 34.29 -1.50
CA ALA A 363 -3.91 34.24 -1.96
C ALA A 363 -3.00 35.28 -1.28
N GLU A 364 -3.58 36.27 -0.59
CA GLU A 364 -2.84 37.34 0.05
C GLU A 364 -1.87 36.80 1.12
N GLY A 365 -0.65 37.34 1.18
CA GLY A 365 0.39 36.89 2.12
C GLY A 365 0.99 35.49 1.89
N LEU A 366 0.42 34.66 1.02
CA LEU A 366 0.88 33.28 0.79
C LEU A 366 1.80 33.14 -0.42
N THR A 367 2.67 32.13 -0.39
CA THR A 367 3.35 31.66 -1.61
C THR A 367 2.37 30.93 -2.53
N CYS A 368 2.64 30.89 -3.84
CA CYS A 368 1.78 30.17 -4.80
C CYS A 368 1.57 28.69 -4.41
N LYS A 369 2.60 28.04 -3.85
CA LYS A 369 2.48 26.65 -3.38
C LYS A 369 1.55 26.51 -2.16
N GLN A 370 1.70 27.38 -1.16
CA GLN A 370 0.84 27.37 0.03
C GLN A 370 -0.61 27.67 -0.32
N TRP A 371 -0.83 28.66 -1.19
CA TRP A 371 -2.15 29.01 -1.70
C TRP A 371 -2.82 27.84 -2.45
N LEU A 372 -2.10 27.20 -3.39
CA LEU A 372 -2.62 26.02 -4.08
C LEU A 372 -2.90 24.86 -3.11
N ALA A 373 -2.05 24.64 -2.10
CA ALA A 373 -2.28 23.61 -1.09
C ALA A 373 -3.56 23.88 -0.30
N GLN A 374 -3.77 25.12 0.14
CA GLN A 374 -4.98 25.53 0.87
C GLN A 374 -6.23 25.32 0.02
N ILE A 375 -6.26 25.78 -1.23
CA ILE A 375 -7.46 25.64 -2.07
C ILE A 375 -7.75 24.17 -2.38
N ILE A 376 -6.73 23.42 -2.81
CA ILE A 376 -6.92 22.01 -3.15
C ILE A 376 -7.42 21.25 -1.92
N ASN A 377 -6.98 21.57 -0.72
CA ASN A 377 -7.43 20.88 0.49
C ASN A 377 -8.85 21.30 0.91
N SER A 378 -9.19 22.58 0.85
CA SER A 378 -10.43 23.13 1.42
C SER A 378 -11.65 23.06 0.51
N TYR A 379 -11.49 23.00 -0.81
CA TYR A 379 -12.62 23.16 -1.74
C TYR A 379 -13.08 21.84 -2.40
N PRO A 380 -14.33 21.76 -2.90
CA PRO A 380 -14.86 20.62 -3.65
C PRO A 380 -14.12 20.38 -4.98
N ASP A 381 -14.09 19.12 -5.44
CA ASP A 381 -13.36 18.70 -6.64
C ASP A 381 -13.78 19.46 -7.93
N LYS A 382 -15.05 19.87 -8.04
CA LYS A 382 -15.57 20.59 -9.22
C LYS A 382 -14.95 21.99 -9.33
N GLU A 383 -14.97 22.74 -8.24
CA GLU A 383 -14.41 24.10 -8.18
C GLU A 383 -12.89 24.07 -8.32
N VAL A 384 -12.22 23.08 -7.71
CA VAL A 384 -10.78 22.85 -7.90
C VAL A 384 -10.46 22.59 -9.38
N ALA A 385 -11.29 21.83 -10.10
CA ALA A 385 -11.08 21.59 -11.53
C ALA A 385 -11.26 22.87 -12.38
N GLN A 386 -12.28 23.69 -12.09
CA GLN A 386 -12.51 24.98 -12.75
C GLN A 386 -11.34 25.94 -12.52
N LEU A 387 -10.88 26.06 -11.26
CA LEU A 387 -9.69 26.85 -10.90
C LEU A 387 -8.45 26.39 -11.69
N CYS A 388 -8.17 25.08 -11.70
CA CYS A 388 -7.01 24.53 -12.40
C CYS A 388 -7.07 24.79 -13.91
N SER A 389 -8.27 24.82 -14.49
CA SER A 389 -8.48 25.20 -15.89
C SER A 389 -8.18 26.67 -16.12
N LEU A 390 -8.74 27.56 -15.28
CA LEU A 390 -8.51 29.00 -15.40
C LEU A 390 -7.02 29.36 -15.31
N LEU A 391 -6.31 28.79 -14.34
CA LEU A 391 -4.86 28.96 -14.19
C LEU A 391 -4.08 28.49 -15.43
N TRP A 392 -4.51 27.40 -16.06
CA TRP A 392 -3.92 26.94 -17.30
C TRP A 392 -4.18 27.89 -18.46
N PHE A 393 -5.37 28.48 -18.53
CA PHE A 393 -5.70 29.48 -19.56
C PHE A 393 -4.93 30.79 -19.37
N PHE A 394 -4.70 31.26 -18.14
CA PHE A 394 -3.79 32.39 -17.89
C PHE A 394 -2.37 32.08 -18.37
N TRP A 395 -1.85 30.90 -18.02
CA TRP A 395 -0.55 30.47 -18.49
C TRP A 395 -0.48 30.36 -20.03
N LYS A 396 -1.55 29.84 -20.65
CA LYS A 396 -1.64 29.68 -22.10
C LYS A 396 -1.71 31.03 -22.81
N ASP A 397 -2.52 31.96 -22.31
CA ASP A 397 -2.72 33.29 -22.88
C ASP A 397 -1.43 34.11 -22.78
N ARG A 398 -0.79 34.13 -21.59
CA ARG A 398 0.55 34.72 -21.39
C ARG A 398 1.56 34.21 -22.41
N ASN A 399 1.61 32.90 -22.65
CA ASN A 399 2.55 32.33 -23.62
C ASN A 399 2.17 32.67 -25.07
N ASN A 400 0.88 32.72 -25.37
CA ASN A 400 0.39 33.13 -26.68
C ASN A 400 0.76 34.59 -26.97
N PHE A 401 0.68 35.47 -25.97
CA PHE A 401 1.15 36.84 -26.09
C PHE A 401 2.68 36.90 -26.29
N LEU A 402 3.45 36.16 -25.49
CA LEU A 402 4.92 36.13 -25.62
C LEU A 402 5.37 35.72 -27.04
N PHE A 403 4.81 34.63 -27.58
CA PHE A 403 5.31 34.02 -28.83
C PHE A 403 4.58 34.50 -30.09
N ASN A 404 3.28 34.79 -30.00
CA ASN A 404 2.45 35.13 -31.15
C ASN A 404 1.90 36.56 -31.11
N LYS A 405 2.15 37.32 -30.03
CA LYS A 405 1.64 38.69 -29.83
C LYS A 405 0.11 38.80 -29.95
N LYS A 406 -0.60 37.72 -29.62
CA LYS A 406 -2.07 37.65 -29.62
C LYS A 406 -2.59 37.57 -28.19
N PHE A 407 -3.52 38.45 -27.84
CA PHE A 407 -4.30 38.37 -26.60
C PHE A 407 -5.65 37.74 -26.85
N LEU A 408 -6.16 37.04 -25.84
CA LEU A 408 -7.59 36.80 -25.69
C LEU A 408 -8.23 37.99 -24.98
N ASP A 409 -9.45 38.34 -25.39
CA ASP A 409 -10.23 39.34 -24.67
C ASP A 409 -10.49 38.88 -23.22
N GLU A 410 -10.38 39.80 -22.24
CA GLU A 410 -10.56 39.52 -20.81
C GLU A 410 -11.84 38.70 -20.55
N TRP A 411 -12.92 39.03 -21.26
CA TRP A 411 -14.25 38.42 -21.12
C TRP A 411 -14.36 36.99 -21.66
N GLN A 412 -13.42 36.56 -22.52
CA GLN A 412 -13.46 35.23 -23.14
C GLN A 412 -12.65 34.17 -22.37
N VAL A 413 -11.75 34.58 -21.48
CA VAL A 413 -10.82 33.66 -20.81
C VAL A 413 -11.55 32.71 -19.86
N PHE A 414 -12.41 33.24 -18.98
CA PHE A 414 -13.15 32.42 -18.01
C PHE A 414 -14.20 31.51 -18.67
N PRO A 415 -15.09 31.99 -19.57
CA PRO A 415 -16.05 31.12 -20.25
C PRO A 415 -15.40 29.95 -20.98
N ARG A 416 -14.29 30.19 -21.68
CA ARG A 416 -13.54 29.11 -22.37
C ARG A 416 -12.90 28.12 -21.40
N ALA A 417 -12.43 28.60 -20.24
CA ALA A 417 -11.85 27.74 -19.21
C ALA A 417 -12.90 26.85 -18.55
N ASP A 418 -14.09 27.41 -18.31
CA ASP A 418 -15.23 26.70 -17.72
C ASP A 418 -15.83 25.69 -18.70
N GLU A 419 -16.12 26.10 -19.93
CA GLU A 419 -16.61 25.25 -21.01
C GLU A 419 -15.65 24.06 -21.25
N PHE A 420 -14.34 24.31 -21.26
CA PHE A 420 -13.33 23.26 -21.43
C PHE A 420 -13.43 22.16 -20.36
N ILE A 421 -13.69 22.52 -19.10
CA ILE A 421 -13.88 21.54 -18.01
C ILE A 421 -15.24 20.89 -18.08
N HIS A 422 -16.29 21.66 -18.38
CA HIS A 422 -17.64 21.15 -18.51
C HIS A 422 -17.73 20.05 -19.55
N CYS A 423 -17.28 20.33 -20.79
CA CYS A 423 -17.26 19.33 -21.87
C CYS A 423 -16.44 18.09 -21.48
N PHE A 424 -15.32 18.25 -20.77
CA PHE A 424 -14.53 17.12 -20.31
C PHE A 424 -15.29 16.25 -19.29
N LEU A 425 -15.95 16.88 -18.32
CA LEU A 425 -16.71 16.18 -17.28
C LEU A 425 -17.94 15.47 -17.86
N GLU A 426 -18.63 16.07 -18.83
CA GLU A 426 -19.77 15.46 -19.53
C GLU A 426 -19.38 14.18 -20.26
N VAL A 427 -18.29 14.21 -21.02
CA VAL A 427 -17.79 13.04 -21.76
C VAL A 427 -17.38 11.92 -20.79
N GLN A 428 -16.78 12.25 -19.65
CA GLN A 428 -16.41 11.27 -18.63
C GLN A 428 -17.63 10.73 -17.85
N GLY A 429 -18.69 11.52 -17.72
CA GLY A 429 -19.95 11.12 -17.09
C GLY A 429 -20.70 10.06 -17.91
N LYS A 430 -20.72 10.21 -19.24
CA LYS A 430 -21.37 9.27 -20.18
C LYS A 430 -20.69 7.89 -20.26
N ASN A 431 -19.40 7.80 -19.94
CA ASN A 431 -18.63 6.55 -19.97
C ASN A 431 -18.67 5.74 -18.67
N LYS A 432 -19.50 6.12 -17.69
CA LYS A 432 -19.72 5.28 -16.53
C LYS A 432 -20.88 4.32 -16.80
N PRO A 433 -20.72 3.00 -16.62
CA PRO A 433 -21.87 2.21 -16.21
C PRO A 433 -22.41 2.87 -14.93
N SER A 434 -23.72 3.13 -14.89
CA SER A 434 -24.39 3.61 -13.70
C SER A 434 -23.89 2.81 -12.49
N PRO A 435 -23.59 3.46 -11.34
CA PRO A 435 -23.30 2.70 -10.15
C PRO A 435 -24.52 1.80 -9.94
N ARG A 436 -24.35 0.48 -10.07
CA ARG A 436 -25.37 -0.47 -9.64
C ARG A 436 -25.69 -0.09 -8.22
N THR A 437 -26.83 0.55 -8.02
CA THR A 437 -27.50 0.71 -6.75
C THR A 437 -27.75 -0.73 -6.29
N ARG A 438 -26.75 -1.35 -5.65
CA ARG A 438 -26.99 -2.57 -4.88
C ARG A 438 -28.01 -2.13 -3.84
N LEU A 439 -29.26 -2.56 -4.04
CA LEU A 439 -30.34 -2.22 -3.16
C LEU A 439 -29.90 -2.52 -1.72
N ARG A 440 -30.17 -1.56 -0.82
CA ARG A 440 -30.08 -1.72 0.64
C ARG A 440 -30.91 -2.91 1.17
N SER A 441 -31.72 -3.56 0.35
CA SER A 441 -32.49 -4.76 0.70
C SER A 441 -31.65 -6.03 0.91
N ALA A 442 -30.34 -6.01 0.64
CA ALA A 442 -29.44 -7.14 0.89
C ALA A 442 -28.84 -7.18 2.31
N CYS A 443 -29.19 -6.25 3.21
CA CYS A 443 -28.65 -6.12 4.58
C CYS A 443 -29.51 -6.76 5.67
N LYS A 444 -30.48 -7.62 5.35
CA LYS A 444 -31.27 -8.33 6.37
C LYS A 444 -30.71 -9.74 6.59
N TRP A 445 -30.68 -10.18 7.86
CA TRP A 445 -30.36 -11.56 8.22
C TRP A 445 -31.29 -12.53 7.50
N LYS A 446 -30.80 -13.69 7.09
CA LYS A 446 -31.60 -14.74 6.43
C LYS A 446 -31.50 -16.04 7.21
N LYS A 447 -32.64 -16.71 7.40
CA LYS A 447 -32.69 -18.05 8.01
C LYS A 447 -31.86 -19.06 7.18
N PRO A 448 -31.16 -20.01 7.82
CA PRO A 448 -30.49 -21.09 7.10
C PRO A 448 -31.50 -22.07 6.49
N PRO A 449 -31.08 -22.93 5.54
CA PRO A 449 -31.93 -23.99 5.00
C PRO A 449 -32.44 -24.94 6.10
N ILE A 450 -33.58 -25.60 5.84
CA ILE A 450 -34.18 -26.57 6.76
C ILE A 450 -33.17 -27.64 7.15
N GLY A 451 -33.04 -27.92 8.45
CA GLY A 451 -32.10 -28.91 9.00
C GLY A 451 -30.64 -28.45 9.10
N VAL A 452 -30.36 -27.16 8.84
CA VAL A 452 -29.01 -26.58 8.91
C VAL A 452 -28.95 -25.51 9.99
N PHE A 453 -27.88 -25.47 10.76
CA PHE A 453 -27.62 -24.44 11.76
C PHE A 453 -26.76 -23.32 11.18
N LYS A 454 -26.96 -22.09 11.65
CA LYS A 454 -26.15 -20.93 11.25
C LYS A 454 -25.35 -20.39 12.42
N LEU A 455 -24.03 -20.37 12.27
CA LEU A 455 -23.08 -19.79 13.22
C LEU A 455 -22.70 -18.38 12.77
N ASN A 456 -23.13 -17.37 13.51
CA ASN A 456 -22.71 -15.99 13.33
C ASN A 456 -21.58 -15.66 14.32
N THR A 457 -20.48 -15.10 13.83
CA THR A 457 -19.29 -14.75 14.63
C THR A 457 -18.87 -13.30 14.41
N ASP A 458 -18.34 -12.67 15.45
CA ASP A 458 -17.81 -11.30 15.43
C ASP A 458 -16.71 -11.12 16.48
N ALA A 459 -15.80 -10.16 16.27
CA ALA A 459 -14.79 -9.79 17.25
C ALA A 459 -14.82 -8.30 17.60
N GLY A 460 -14.88 -8.02 18.91
CA GLY A 460 -14.85 -6.67 19.47
C GLY A 460 -13.45 -6.33 19.96
N ILE A 461 -12.95 -5.13 19.62
CA ILE A 461 -11.69 -4.60 20.17
C ILE A 461 -12.02 -3.40 21.04
N SER A 462 -11.63 -3.45 22.31
CA SER A 462 -11.76 -2.35 23.26
C SER A 462 -10.65 -1.31 23.09
N ASN A 463 -10.90 -0.07 23.54
CA ASN A 463 -9.92 1.02 23.56
C ASN A 463 -8.65 0.67 24.35
N GLU A 464 -8.75 -0.24 25.34
CA GLU A 464 -7.61 -0.77 26.11
C GLU A 464 -6.87 -1.93 25.41
N ARG A 465 -7.12 -2.18 24.11
CA ARG A 465 -6.55 -3.30 23.34
C ARG A 465 -6.86 -4.69 23.92
N LYS A 466 -8.02 -4.83 24.56
CA LYS A 466 -8.59 -6.12 24.94
C LYS A 466 -9.50 -6.61 23.81
N VAL A 467 -9.54 -7.91 23.55
CA VAL A 467 -10.32 -8.52 22.48
C VAL A 467 -11.45 -9.36 23.07
N GLY A 468 -12.67 -9.14 22.60
CA GLY A 468 -13.84 -9.98 22.85
C GLY A 468 -14.17 -10.80 21.61
N LEU A 469 -14.39 -12.10 21.79
CA LEU A 469 -14.80 -13.03 20.74
C LEU A 469 -16.25 -13.42 21.00
N GLY A 470 -17.16 -13.10 20.08
CA GLY A 470 -18.57 -13.43 20.19
C GLY A 470 -19.02 -14.43 19.13
N CYS A 471 -19.84 -15.40 19.52
CA CYS A 471 -20.52 -16.28 18.57
C CYS A 471 -21.94 -16.62 19.03
N ILE A 472 -22.83 -16.79 18.06
CA ILE A 472 -24.21 -17.24 18.26
C ILE A 472 -24.55 -18.30 17.21
N LEU A 473 -25.14 -19.41 17.67
CA LEU A 473 -25.65 -20.46 16.80
C LEU A 473 -27.18 -20.43 16.80
N ARG A 474 -27.79 -20.41 15.60
CA ARG A 474 -29.23 -20.45 15.40
C ARG A 474 -29.65 -21.64 14.55
N ASP A 475 -30.85 -22.15 14.77
CA ASP A 475 -31.45 -23.21 13.96
C ASP A 475 -32.15 -22.66 12.68
N TRP A 476 -32.80 -23.55 11.92
CA TRP A 476 -33.54 -23.20 10.71
C TRP A 476 -34.82 -22.40 10.97
N GLU A 477 -35.36 -22.42 12.19
CA GLU A 477 -36.51 -21.60 12.60
C GLU A 477 -36.06 -20.17 12.98
N GLY A 478 -34.77 -19.99 13.20
CA GLY A 478 -34.13 -18.75 13.63
C GLY A 478 -34.00 -18.61 15.14
N LYS A 479 -34.29 -19.68 15.89
CA LYS A 479 -34.19 -19.72 17.35
C LYS A 479 -32.74 -19.92 17.77
N GLU A 480 -32.31 -19.27 18.85
CA GLU A 480 -30.98 -19.52 19.40
C GLU A 480 -30.86 -20.95 19.94
N VAL A 481 -29.75 -21.60 19.60
CA VAL A 481 -29.33 -22.87 20.20
C VAL A 481 -28.37 -22.57 21.35
N PHE A 482 -27.39 -21.70 21.11
CA PHE A 482 -26.50 -21.16 22.14
C PHE A 482 -25.88 -19.84 21.71
N ALA A 483 -25.44 -19.07 22.70
CA ALA A 483 -24.57 -17.92 22.52
C ALA A 483 -23.40 -18.02 23.48
N ALA A 484 -22.21 -17.62 23.01
CA ALA A 484 -21.01 -17.63 23.80
C ALA A 484 -20.17 -16.39 23.52
N SER A 485 -19.50 -15.91 24.57
CA SER A 485 -18.51 -14.84 24.45
C SER A 485 -17.30 -15.11 25.33
N ARG A 486 -16.12 -14.67 24.87
CA ARG A 486 -14.85 -14.86 25.57
C ARG A 486 -13.99 -13.61 25.47
N ARG A 487 -13.39 -13.19 26.58
CA ARG A 487 -12.46 -12.06 26.65
C ARG A 487 -11.02 -12.54 26.73
N LEU A 488 -10.15 -11.85 25.99
CA LEU A 488 -8.71 -12.10 25.98
C LEU A 488 -7.94 -10.78 26.12
N ASN A 489 -6.93 -10.78 26.99
CA ASN A 489 -6.01 -9.65 27.19
C ASN A 489 -4.84 -9.73 26.19
N VAL A 490 -5.16 -9.61 24.91
CA VAL A 490 -4.21 -9.77 23.79
C VAL A 490 -4.36 -8.61 22.80
N ASN A 491 -3.24 -8.14 22.26
CA ASN A 491 -3.23 -7.06 21.28
C ASN A 491 -3.23 -7.64 19.86
N TRP A 492 -4.40 -7.97 19.34
CA TRP A 492 -4.57 -8.50 17.99
C TRP A 492 -5.05 -7.46 16.99
N SER A 493 -4.62 -7.64 15.72
CA SER A 493 -5.23 -6.90 14.61
C SER A 493 -6.69 -7.34 14.41
N PRO A 494 -7.58 -6.48 13.90
CA PRO A 494 -8.99 -6.81 13.66
C PRO A 494 -9.18 -8.14 12.93
N ASP A 495 -8.40 -8.39 11.87
CA ASP A 495 -8.57 -9.60 11.09
C ASP A 495 -8.11 -10.88 11.80
N ILE A 496 -7.19 -10.78 12.76
CA ILE A 496 -6.77 -11.90 13.61
C ILE A 496 -7.88 -12.19 14.62
N ALA A 497 -8.43 -11.14 15.24
CA ALA A 497 -9.53 -11.26 16.18
C ALA A 497 -10.76 -11.93 15.54
N GLU A 498 -11.14 -11.50 14.34
CA GLU A 498 -12.23 -12.12 13.56
C GLU A 498 -11.97 -13.59 13.23
N GLY A 499 -10.75 -13.93 12.79
CA GLY A 499 -10.38 -15.33 12.56
C GLY A 499 -10.45 -16.17 13.85
N MET A 500 -10.00 -15.63 14.98
CA MET A 500 -10.08 -16.30 16.27
C MET A 500 -11.52 -16.46 16.78
N ALA A 501 -12.42 -15.53 16.46
CA ALA A 501 -13.84 -15.64 16.79
C ALA A 501 -14.51 -16.79 16.03
N ILE A 502 -14.19 -16.93 14.74
CA ILE A 502 -14.63 -18.08 13.92
C ILE A 502 -14.12 -19.40 14.52
N LEU A 503 -12.81 -19.48 14.81
CA LEU A 503 -12.20 -20.67 15.40
C LEU A 503 -12.84 -21.03 16.76
N TYR A 504 -13.11 -20.03 17.59
CA TYR A 504 -13.79 -20.22 18.87
C TYR A 504 -15.21 -20.79 18.70
N GLY A 505 -16.01 -20.22 17.80
CA GLY A 505 -17.35 -20.72 17.52
C GLY A 505 -17.36 -22.15 16.97
N ILE A 506 -16.44 -22.49 16.07
CA ILE A 506 -16.31 -23.84 15.50
C ILE A 506 -15.97 -24.88 16.59
N ARG A 507 -15.05 -24.56 17.50
CA ARG A 507 -14.70 -25.46 18.61
C ARG A 507 -15.89 -25.74 19.53
N LEU A 508 -16.70 -24.72 19.84
CA LEU A 508 -17.91 -24.90 20.64
C LEU A 508 -18.96 -25.77 19.95
N VAL A 509 -19.12 -25.59 18.63
CA VAL A 509 -20.02 -26.43 17.82
C VAL A 509 -19.56 -27.88 17.82
N LYS A 510 -18.25 -28.11 17.70
CA LYS A 510 -17.62 -29.43 17.75
C LYS A 510 -17.80 -30.11 19.11
N GLU A 511 -17.55 -29.39 20.21
CA GLU A 511 -17.78 -29.89 21.58
C GLU A 511 -19.24 -30.33 21.80
N LYS A 512 -20.20 -29.65 21.18
CA LYS A 512 -21.63 -29.98 21.26
C LYS A 512 -22.10 -31.02 20.23
N GLY A 513 -21.25 -31.41 19.28
CA GLY A 513 -21.60 -32.37 18.22
C GLY A 513 -22.73 -31.90 17.29
N ILE A 514 -22.82 -30.59 17.02
CA ILE A 514 -23.91 -30.02 16.20
C ILE A 514 -23.46 -29.89 14.74
N GLY A 515 -24.25 -30.41 13.81
CA GLY A 515 -24.07 -30.24 12.36
C GLY A 515 -25.31 -30.72 11.61
N PRO A 516 -25.51 -30.32 10.34
CA PRO A 516 -24.68 -29.47 9.48
C PRO A 516 -24.73 -27.97 9.80
N ILE A 517 -23.67 -27.23 9.49
CA ILE A 517 -23.56 -25.79 9.80
C ILE A 517 -23.20 -24.90 8.60
N VAL A 518 -23.62 -23.63 8.67
CA VAL A 518 -23.18 -22.51 7.81
C VAL A 518 -22.53 -21.46 8.69
N VAL A 519 -21.34 -21.00 8.32
CA VAL A 519 -20.57 -20.03 9.11
C VAL A 519 -20.59 -18.65 8.45
N GLU A 520 -20.93 -17.61 9.21
CA GLU A 520 -21.08 -16.24 8.75
C GLU A 520 -20.22 -15.26 9.57
N SER A 521 -19.47 -14.38 8.89
CA SER A 521 -18.62 -13.35 9.51
C SER A 521 -18.60 -12.05 8.69
N ASP A 522 -18.32 -10.93 9.39
CA ASP A 522 -18.14 -9.58 8.83
C ASP A 522 -16.78 -9.38 8.14
N CYS A 523 -15.86 -10.34 8.31
CA CYS A 523 -14.53 -10.21 7.77
C CYS A 523 -14.44 -10.87 6.39
N LYS A 524 -14.78 -10.08 5.36
CA LYS A 524 -14.67 -10.52 3.95
C LYS A 524 -13.33 -11.18 3.64
N ARG A 525 -12.24 -10.69 4.22
CA ARG A 525 -10.88 -11.20 3.98
C ARG A 525 -10.68 -12.61 4.54
N VAL A 526 -11.25 -12.92 5.71
CA VAL A 526 -11.14 -14.25 6.32
C VAL A 526 -11.99 -15.24 5.50
N ILE A 527 -13.23 -14.86 5.17
CA ILE A 527 -14.15 -15.68 4.36
C ILE A 527 -13.59 -15.96 2.95
N GLU A 528 -13.07 -14.96 2.24
CA GLU A 528 -12.47 -15.17 0.92
C GLU A 528 -11.27 -16.12 0.98
N LYS A 529 -10.49 -16.09 2.06
CA LYS A 529 -9.35 -17.00 2.24
C LYS A 529 -9.78 -18.43 2.53
N LEU A 530 -10.78 -18.62 3.38
CA LEU A 530 -11.35 -19.93 3.65
C LEU A 530 -11.95 -20.56 2.39
N LYS A 531 -12.53 -19.74 1.48
CA LYS A 531 -13.05 -20.21 0.18
C LYS A 531 -11.98 -20.54 -0.86
N GLN A 532 -10.92 -19.73 -0.95
CA GLN A 532 -9.94 -19.81 -2.05
C GLN A 532 -8.73 -20.70 -1.73
N GLU A 533 -8.64 -21.23 -0.50
CA GLU A 533 -7.47 -21.95 0.02
C GLU A 533 -6.14 -21.20 -0.26
N GLU A 534 -6.19 -19.86 -0.29
CA GLU A 534 -5.03 -19.08 -0.69
C GLU A 534 -3.98 -19.07 0.44
N ILE A 535 -2.78 -19.56 0.16
CA ILE A 535 -1.66 -19.58 1.11
C ILE A 535 -1.38 -18.17 1.63
N CYS A 536 -1.69 -17.93 2.91
CA CYS A 536 -1.35 -16.70 3.61
C CYS A 536 -0.17 -16.95 4.56
N ARG A 537 0.87 -16.12 4.47
CA ARG A 537 2.10 -16.29 5.25
C ARG A 537 2.11 -15.52 6.57
N THR A 538 1.03 -14.81 6.88
CA THR A 538 0.85 -14.11 8.16
C THR A 538 0.19 -15.03 9.19
N GLU A 539 0.03 -14.55 10.42
CA GLU A 539 -0.67 -15.22 11.52
C GLU A 539 -2.08 -15.65 11.12
N LEU A 540 -2.76 -14.82 10.33
CA LEU A 540 -4.09 -15.15 9.80
C LEU A 540 -4.09 -16.43 8.96
N GLY A 541 -3.00 -16.74 8.26
CA GLY A 541 -2.88 -18.02 7.54
C GLY A 541 -2.82 -19.22 8.47
N THR A 542 -2.21 -19.08 9.64
CA THR A 542 -2.17 -20.12 10.67
C THR A 542 -3.58 -20.38 11.19
N ILE A 543 -4.29 -19.31 11.55
CA ILE A 543 -5.66 -19.38 12.07
C ILE A 543 -6.60 -19.99 11.02
N CYS A 544 -6.50 -19.60 9.75
CA CYS A 544 -7.28 -20.23 8.69
C CYS A 544 -6.96 -21.73 8.53
N SER A 545 -5.72 -22.15 8.72
CA SER A 545 -5.33 -23.57 8.63
C SER A 545 -5.88 -24.37 9.81
N ASP A 546 -5.87 -23.79 11.01
CA ASP A 546 -6.49 -24.38 12.19
C ASP A 546 -8.02 -24.48 12.02
N ILE A 547 -8.68 -23.43 11.51
CA ILE A 547 -10.11 -23.42 11.20
C ILE A 547 -10.47 -24.54 10.21
N LEU A 548 -9.74 -24.66 9.10
CA LEU A 548 -10.03 -25.66 8.07
C LEU A 548 -9.89 -27.08 8.61
N LYS A 549 -8.88 -27.35 9.45
CA LYS A 549 -8.71 -28.67 10.06
C LYS A 549 -9.82 -29.00 11.07
N GLU A 550 -10.17 -28.06 11.95
CA GLU A 550 -11.29 -28.29 12.89
C GLU A 550 -12.63 -28.45 12.14
N ALA A 551 -12.74 -27.81 10.98
CA ALA A 551 -13.87 -27.94 10.07
C ALA A 551 -13.93 -29.30 9.34
N GLU A 552 -12.82 -30.02 9.14
CA GLU A 552 -12.82 -31.35 8.48
C GLU A 552 -13.66 -32.39 9.25
N GLU A 553 -13.75 -32.22 10.57
CA GLU A 553 -14.56 -33.09 11.45
C GLU A 553 -16.04 -32.68 11.53
N LEU A 554 -16.42 -31.56 10.89
CA LEU A 554 -17.77 -31.02 10.89
C LEU A 554 -18.38 -30.97 9.48
N ASP A 555 -19.69 -31.16 9.36
CA ASP A 555 -20.39 -30.97 8.08
C ASP A 555 -20.66 -29.47 7.81
N ILE A 556 -19.61 -28.73 7.43
CA ILE A 556 -19.71 -27.31 7.05
C ILE A 556 -20.17 -27.19 5.58
N ARG A 557 -21.35 -26.60 5.37
CA ARG A 557 -21.95 -26.45 4.04
C ARG A 557 -21.50 -25.22 3.29
N GLU A 558 -21.30 -24.10 3.99
CA GLU A 558 -20.93 -22.83 3.37
C GLU A 558 -20.22 -21.88 4.34
N TRP A 559 -19.28 -21.10 3.80
CA TRP A 559 -18.74 -19.89 4.41
C TRP A 559 -19.43 -18.65 3.81
N SER A 560 -20.20 -17.88 4.57
CA SER A 560 -20.87 -16.67 4.07
C SER A 560 -20.23 -15.39 4.61
N PHE A 561 -20.15 -14.38 3.73
CA PHE A 561 -19.86 -13.00 4.14
C PHE A 561 -21.18 -12.26 4.22
N ALA A 562 -21.44 -11.61 5.33
CA ALA A 562 -22.57 -10.72 5.49
C ALA A 562 -22.06 -9.35 5.96
N PHE A 563 -22.88 -8.32 5.78
CA PHE A 563 -22.55 -6.97 6.24
C PHE A 563 -22.95 -6.83 7.71
N ARG A 564 -22.18 -6.09 8.50
CA ARG A 564 -22.39 -5.92 9.95
C ARG A 564 -23.83 -5.53 10.32
N GLU A 565 -24.51 -4.77 9.47
CA GLU A 565 -25.91 -4.38 9.68
C GLU A 565 -26.92 -5.55 9.65
N ALA A 566 -26.49 -6.76 9.29
CA ALA A 566 -27.32 -7.95 9.16
C ALA A 566 -27.25 -8.94 10.34
N TYR A 567 -26.45 -8.71 11.40
CA TYR A 567 -26.33 -9.63 12.56
C TYR A 567 -25.75 -8.91 13.80
N ASN A 568 -26.47 -7.90 14.28
CA ASN A 568 -26.12 -7.11 15.47
C ASN A 568 -25.95 -7.96 16.73
N ALA A 569 -26.59 -9.13 16.81
CA ALA A 569 -26.50 -10.01 17.99
C ALA A 569 -25.08 -10.52 18.27
N ALA A 570 -24.35 -10.99 17.25
CA ALA A 570 -22.97 -11.46 17.43
C ALA A 570 -22.04 -10.29 17.79
N HIS A 571 -22.27 -9.12 17.18
CA HIS A 571 -21.54 -7.89 17.48
C HIS A 571 -21.73 -7.42 18.92
N MET A 572 -22.98 -7.42 19.40
CA MET A 572 -23.28 -7.11 20.80
C MET A 572 -22.63 -8.11 21.74
N LEU A 573 -22.66 -9.42 21.45
CA LEU A 573 -21.99 -10.43 22.27
C LEU A 573 -20.47 -10.24 22.36
N ALA A 574 -19.83 -9.83 21.26
CA ALA A 574 -18.40 -9.55 21.24
C ALA A 574 -18.04 -8.30 22.06
N HIS A 575 -18.95 -7.32 22.14
CA HIS A 575 -18.78 -6.08 22.92
C HIS A 575 -19.30 -6.15 24.37
N LEU A 576 -20.25 -7.03 24.69
CA LEU A 576 -20.87 -7.17 26.03
C LEU A 576 -19.85 -7.47 27.14
N VAL A 577 -18.75 -8.15 26.83
CA VAL A 577 -17.73 -8.52 27.82
C VAL A 577 -16.77 -7.36 28.14
N SER A 578 -17.00 -6.15 27.60
CA SER A 578 -16.34 -4.95 28.16
C SER A 578 -16.88 -4.58 29.54
N GLU A 579 -18.11 -5.00 29.88
CA GLU A 579 -18.84 -4.57 31.09
C GLU A 579 -18.88 -5.61 32.23
N PHE A 580 -18.57 -6.88 31.98
CA PHE A 580 -18.59 -7.96 32.99
C PHE A 580 -17.18 -8.45 33.40
N GLU A 581 -17.01 -8.89 34.65
CA GLU A 581 -15.73 -9.35 35.24
C GLU A 581 -15.34 -10.79 34.83
N GLU A 582 -16.27 -11.61 34.35
CA GLU A 582 -16.00 -13.01 33.97
C GLU A 582 -15.38 -13.16 32.56
N ASN A 583 -14.36 -14.02 32.43
CA ASN A 583 -13.59 -14.19 31.19
C ASN A 583 -14.26 -15.07 30.11
N ARG A 584 -15.32 -15.80 30.46
CA ARG A 584 -16.11 -16.68 29.56
C ARG A 584 -17.56 -16.65 30.00
N PHE A 585 -18.46 -16.38 29.06
CA PHE A 585 -19.89 -16.43 29.28
C PHE A 585 -20.51 -17.39 28.27
N GLU A 586 -21.14 -18.45 28.77
CA GLU A 586 -21.94 -19.39 27.99
C GLU A 586 -23.30 -19.51 28.63
N CYS A 587 -24.34 -19.18 27.87
CA CYS A 587 -25.70 -19.31 28.38
C CYS A 587 -26.56 -20.16 27.46
N ASN A 588 -27.43 -20.95 28.09
CA ASN A 588 -28.56 -21.62 27.45
C ASN A 588 -29.76 -20.66 27.27
N GLY A 589 -29.53 -19.33 27.37
CA GLY A 589 -30.50 -18.25 27.19
C GLY A 589 -29.77 -16.90 27.03
N LEU A 590 -30.24 -16.04 26.13
CA LEU A 590 -29.56 -14.79 25.79
C LEU A 590 -29.67 -13.73 26.93
N PRO A 591 -28.66 -12.88 27.15
CA PRO A 591 -28.84 -11.65 27.91
C PRO A 591 -30.00 -10.83 27.30
N LEU A 592 -30.87 -10.24 28.13
CA LEU A 592 -32.09 -9.53 27.70
C LEU A 592 -31.85 -8.58 26.50
N MET A 593 -30.76 -7.80 26.52
CA MET A 593 -30.42 -6.87 25.45
C MET A 593 -30.08 -7.55 24.11
N VAL A 594 -29.58 -8.78 24.14
CA VAL A 594 -29.29 -9.58 22.93
C VAL A 594 -30.54 -10.32 22.48
N ALA A 595 -31.36 -10.81 23.42
CA ALA A 595 -32.62 -11.51 23.13
C ALA A 595 -33.57 -10.64 22.29
N ASP A 596 -33.71 -9.35 22.63
CA ASP A 596 -34.54 -8.40 21.87
C ASP A 596 -34.05 -8.22 20.43
N VAL A 597 -32.73 -8.18 20.22
CA VAL A 597 -32.12 -8.04 18.89
C VAL A 597 -32.26 -9.32 18.07
N VAL A 598 -32.14 -10.49 18.69
CA VAL A 598 -32.37 -11.79 18.02
C VAL A 598 -33.85 -11.92 17.60
N ALA A 599 -34.79 -11.52 18.46
CA ALA A 599 -36.21 -11.53 18.15
C ALA A 599 -36.57 -10.56 17.00
N LEU A 600 -35.95 -9.37 16.97
CA LEU A 600 -36.09 -8.43 15.86
C LEU A 600 -35.51 -8.98 14.56
N GLU A 601 -34.32 -9.59 14.59
CA GLU A 601 -33.69 -10.18 13.39
C GLU A 601 -34.48 -11.39 12.84
N ALA A 602 -35.11 -12.18 13.71
CA ALA A 602 -35.89 -13.36 13.32
C ALA A 602 -37.31 -13.03 12.84
N SER A 603 -37.88 -11.89 13.24
CA SER A 603 -39.21 -11.42 12.82
C SER A 603 -39.19 -10.66 11.48
N ASP A 604 -38.05 -10.10 11.11
CA ASP A 604 -37.83 -9.34 9.87
C ASP A 604 -37.35 -10.17 8.66
N SER A 605 -37.13 -11.48 8.86
CA SER A 605 -36.47 -12.41 7.93
C SER A 605 -37.40 -13.39 7.21
#